data_AF-A0A928IS01-F1
#
_entry.id   AF-A0A928IS01-F1
#
_cell.length_a   1.000
_cell.length_b   1.000
_cell.length_c   1.000
_cell.angle_alpha   90.00
_cell.angle_beta   90.00
_cell.angle_gamma   90.00
#
_symmetry.space_group_name_H-M   'P 1'
#
loop_
_entity.id
_entity.type
_entity.pdbx_description
1 polymer ?
#
loop_
_entity_poly.entity_id
_entity_poly.type
_entity_poly.pdbx_seq_one_letter_code
_entity_poly.pdbx_strand_id
1 'polypeptide(L)'
;MGYIGRWRFDSIGTIEDERGMVYLSAEEYLKAPMPYIDENDEEEVANEITERKSMIGMQIEVAEDGKIYFLSPLPEGVSDEEVKAAVEAGAITIYDGMMTDAPKAWEERDGEFWFDSGIEGEVFGEKTDSWVKPLDADGYFNYINIRFVKADK
;
A
#
# COMPACT_ATOMS: atom_id res chain seq x y z
N MET A 1 -10.50 12.36 14.98
CA MET A 1 -9.28 11.64 15.38
C MET A 1 -8.15 11.94 14.41
N GLY A 2 -6.90 11.93 14.88
CA GLY A 2 -5.74 12.34 14.07
C GLY A 2 -5.40 11.42 12.89
N TYR A 3 -5.89 10.18 12.88
CA TYR A 3 -5.57 9.17 11.86
C TYR A 3 -6.61 9.06 10.73
N ILE A 4 -7.83 9.59 10.92
CA ILE A 4 -8.90 9.55 9.92
C ILE A 4 -8.53 10.45 8.73
N GLY A 5 -8.74 9.94 7.52
CA GLY A 5 -8.47 10.61 6.27
C GLY A 5 -7.64 9.77 5.30
N ARG A 6 -7.22 10.41 4.22
CA ARG A 6 -6.40 9.82 3.17
C ARG A 6 -4.92 9.90 3.53
N TRP A 7 -4.20 8.84 3.20
CA TRP A 7 -2.76 8.70 3.33
C TRP A 7 -2.21 8.32 1.97
N ARG A 8 -1.06 8.87 1.59
CA ARG A 8 -0.45 8.69 0.27
C ARG A 8 0.94 8.13 0.45
N PHE A 9 1.40 7.39 -0.56
CA PHE A 9 2.78 6.90 -0.61
C PHE A 9 3.76 8.02 -0.25
N ASP A 10 4.66 7.71 0.67
CA ASP A 10 5.80 8.56 1.04
C ASP A 10 7.09 7.89 0.56
N SER A 11 7.31 6.65 1.02
CA SER A 11 8.53 5.92 0.76
C SER A 11 8.35 4.40 0.86
N ILE A 12 9.28 3.65 0.29
CA ILE A 12 9.31 2.19 0.36
C ILE A 12 10.64 1.70 0.94
N GLY A 13 10.54 0.80 1.89
CA GLY A 13 11.65 0.16 2.57
C GLY A 13 12.28 -0.93 1.69
N THR A 14 13.59 -0.86 1.55
CA THR A 14 14.43 -1.89 0.94
C THR A 14 15.61 -2.20 1.86
N ILE A 15 16.22 -3.38 1.71
CA ILE A 15 17.38 -3.80 2.50
C ILE A 15 18.63 -3.54 1.66
N GLU A 16 19.52 -2.69 2.17
CA GLU A 16 20.88 -2.51 1.65
C GLU A 16 21.87 -3.25 2.57
N ASP A 17 22.68 -4.15 2.02
CA ASP A 17 23.56 -5.07 2.78
C ASP A 17 24.37 -4.40 3.90
N GLU A 18 24.95 -3.22 3.63
CA GLU A 18 25.82 -2.51 4.59
C GLU A 18 25.06 -1.51 5.49
N ARG A 19 23.85 -1.09 5.09
CA ARG A 19 23.12 0.03 5.72
C ARG A 19 21.83 -0.42 6.42
N GLY A 20 21.41 -1.66 6.22
CA GLY A 20 20.16 -2.19 6.75
C GLY A 20 18.95 -1.68 5.98
N MET A 21 17.82 -1.49 6.68
CA MET A 21 16.60 -0.95 6.08
C MET A 21 16.80 0.51 5.69
N VAL A 22 16.64 0.83 4.41
CA VAL A 22 16.61 2.19 3.87
C VAL A 22 15.26 2.45 3.22
N TYR A 23 14.77 3.68 3.31
CA TYR A 23 13.52 4.09 2.71
C TYR A 23 13.78 4.96 1.48
N LEU A 24 13.28 4.52 0.34
CA LEU A 24 13.40 5.23 -0.92
C LEU A 24 12.14 6.07 -1.14
N SER A 25 12.32 7.36 -1.43
CA SER A 25 11.24 8.21 -1.96
C SER A 25 10.77 7.69 -3.32
N ALA A 26 9.65 8.22 -3.83
CA ALA A 26 9.12 7.85 -5.14
C ALA A 26 10.17 8.02 -6.28
N GLU A 27 10.93 9.11 -6.26
CA GLU A 27 11.96 9.38 -7.28
C GLU A 27 13.14 8.39 -7.16
N GLU A 28 13.57 8.09 -5.94
CA GLU A 28 14.65 7.14 -5.69
C GLU A 28 14.22 5.71 -6.05
N TYR A 29 12.99 5.32 -5.73
CA TYR A 29 12.47 4.00 -6.04
C TYR A 29 12.36 3.75 -7.55
N LEU A 30 11.95 4.76 -8.33
CA LEU A 30 11.93 4.66 -9.80
C LEU A 30 13.33 4.52 -10.42
N LYS A 31 14.37 4.98 -9.71
CA LYS A 31 15.77 4.93 -10.17
C LYS A 31 16.57 3.77 -9.59
N ALA A 32 16.02 3.08 -8.59
CA ALA A 32 16.69 1.97 -7.94
C ALA A 32 16.93 0.81 -8.93
N PRO A 33 18.01 0.01 -8.76
CA PRO A 33 18.24 -1.18 -9.57
C PRO A 33 17.02 -2.12 -9.62
N MET A 34 16.89 -2.91 -10.69
CA MET A 34 15.80 -3.87 -10.88
C MET A 34 16.34 -5.30 -10.79
N PRO A 35 16.67 -5.79 -9.59
CA PRO A 35 17.47 -7.01 -9.43
C PRO A 35 16.76 -8.31 -9.87
N TYR A 36 15.46 -8.25 -10.16
CA TYR A 36 14.62 -9.41 -10.47
C TYR A 36 14.20 -9.51 -11.94
N ILE A 37 14.71 -8.64 -12.81
CA ILE A 37 14.42 -8.65 -14.26
C ILE A 37 15.73 -8.57 -15.07
N ASP A 38 15.68 -8.89 -16.36
CA ASP A 38 16.76 -8.58 -17.29
C ASP A 38 16.68 -7.11 -17.72
N GLU A 39 17.59 -6.27 -17.21
CA GLU A 39 17.64 -4.84 -17.56
C GLU A 39 17.96 -4.57 -19.04
N ASN A 40 18.36 -5.60 -19.82
CA ASN A 40 18.52 -5.47 -21.27
C ASN A 40 17.24 -5.79 -22.06
N ASP A 41 16.20 -6.30 -21.39
CA ASP A 41 14.89 -6.52 -21.99
C ASP A 41 14.00 -5.28 -21.79
N GLU A 42 13.77 -4.54 -22.88
CA GLU A 42 12.98 -3.31 -22.85
C GLU A 42 11.53 -3.53 -22.38
N GLU A 43 10.95 -4.71 -22.62
CA GLU A 43 9.59 -5.04 -22.22
C GLU A 43 9.52 -5.34 -20.71
N GLU A 44 10.47 -6.13 -20.18
CA GLU A 44 10.54 -6.39 -18.74
C GLU A 44 10.77 -5.09 -17.94
N VAL A 45 11.67 -4.22 -18.42
CA VAL A 45 11.92 -2.91 -17.80
C VAL A 45 10.67 -2.03 -17.82
N ALA A 46 9.95 -1.98 -18.95
CA ALA A 46 8.72 -1.19 -19.05
C ALA A 46 7.62 -1.70 -18.09
N ASN A 47 7.49 -3.03 -17.96
CA ASN A 47 6.54 -3.64 -17.04
C ASN A 47 6.89 -3.35 -15.58
N GLU A 48 8.15 -3.53 -15.17
CA GLU A 48 8.61 -3.21 -13.81
C GLU A 48 8.39 -1.72 -13.47
N ILE A 49 8.69 -0.80 -14.40
CA ILE A 49 8.42 0.63 -14.21
C ILE A 49 6.92 0.89 -13.99
N THR A 50 6.06 0.18 -14.70
CA THR A 50 4.59 0.30 -14.55
C THR A 50 4.15 -0.19 -13.16
N GLU A 51 4.66 -1.33 -12.70
CA GLU A 51 4.40 -1.84 -11.35
C GLU A 51 4.89 -0.87 -10.26
N ARG A 52 6.09 -0.31 -10.40
CA ARG A 52 6.62 0.69 -9.46
C ARG A 52 5.74 1.94 -9.40
N LYS A 53 5.27 2.44 -10.54
CA LYS A 53 4.32 3.57 -10.59
C LYS A 53 3.01 3.22 -9.91
N SER A 54 2.50 2.00 -10.08
CA SER A 54 1.30 1.52 -9.40
C SER A 54 1.48 1.54 -7.88
N MET A 55 2.61 1.04 -7.37
CA MET A 55 2.95 1.10 -5.94
C MET A 55 3.05 2.53 -5.42
N ILE A 56 3.71 3.43 -6.15
CA ILE A 56 3.81 4.85 -5.80
C ILE A 56 2.43 5.53 -5.80
N GLY A 57 1.52 5.08 -6.67
CA GLY A 57 0.14 5.57 -6.73
C GLY A 57 -0.76 5.06 -5.62
N MET A 58 -0.32 4.11 -4.79
CA MET A 58 -1.13 3.55 -3.72
C MET A 58 -1.49 4.59 -2.66
N GLN A 59 -2.69 4.44 -2.11
CA GLN A 59 -3.22 5.27 -1.04
C GLN A 59 -3.91 4.40 0.00
N ILE A 60 -4.08 4.95 1.20
CA ILE A 60 -4.87 4.35 2.26
C ILE A 60 -5.93 5.34 2.69
N GLU A 61 -7.17 4.90 2.82
CA GLU A 61 -8.22 5.67 3.47
C GLU A 61 -8.61 5.05 4.79
N VAL A 62 -8.39 5.79 5.88
CA VAL A 62 -8.92 5.46 7.21
C VAL A 62 -10.25 6.21 7.36
N ALA A 63 -11.35 5.49 7.19
CA ALA A 63 -12.70 6.05 7.16
C ALA A 63 -13.35 6.10 8.56
N GLU A 64 -14.31 7.01 8.75
CA GLU A 64 -15.04 7.20 10.01
C GLU A 64 -15.96 6.03 10.38
N ASP A 65 -16.24 5.13 9.44
CA ASP A 65 -17.09 3.94 9.58
C ASP A 65 -16.38 2.73 10.24
N GLY A 66 -15.13 2.91 10.69
CA GLY A 66 -14.31 1.84 11.25
C GLY A 66 -13.63 0.96 10.20
N LYS A 67 -13.55 1.42 8.94
CA LYS A 67 -12.91 0.71 7.83
C LYS A 67 -11.64 1.38 7.34
N ILE A 68 -10.70 0.54 6.91
CA ILE A 68 -9.51 0.93 6.14
C ILE A 68 -9.64 0.37 4.74
N TYR A 69 -9.45 1.25 3.75
CA TYR A 69 -9.40 0.90 2.34
C TYR A 69 -7.97 1.05 1.85
N PHE A 70 -7.42 -0.03 1.29
CA PHE A 70 -6.15 0.00 0.56
C PHE A 70 -6.49 0.22 -0.91
N LEU A 71 -5.95 1.30 -1.48
CA LEU A 71 -6.39 1.85 -2.75
C LEU A 71 -5.24 1.82 -3.75
N SER A 72 -5.45 1.16 -4.87
CA SER A 72 -4.49 1.08 -5.98
C SER A 72 -5.02 1.88 -7.17
N PRO A 73 -4.16 2.57 -7.92
CA PRO A 73 -4.58 3.26 -9.14
C PRO A 73 -5.12 2.26 -10.16
N LEU A 74 -6.05 2.70 -11.02
CA LEU A 74 -6.46 1.90 -12.17
C LEU A 74 -5.26 1.68 -13.11
N PRO A 75 -5.16 0.51 -13.78
CA PRO A 75 -4.06 0.27 -14.72
C PRO A 75 -4.06 1.28 -15.86
N GLU A 76 -2.87 1.72 -16.29
CA GLU A 76 -2.75 2.63 -17.42
C GLU A 76 -3.30 1.99 -18.71
N GLY A 77 -3.97 2.79 -19.55
CA GLY A 77 -4.49 2.34 -20.83
C GLY A 77 -5.82 1.59 -20.80
N VAL A 78 -6.41 1.36 -19.62
CA VAL A 78 -7.75 0.76 -19.48
C VAL A 78 -8.82 1.83 -19.64
N SER A 79 -9.82 1.58 -20.49
CA SER A 79 -10.96 2.47 -20.72
C SER A 79 -12.03 2.37 -19.62
N ASP A 80 -12.86 3.41 -19.47
CA ASP A 80 -14.00 3.40 -18.55
C ASP A 80 -14.98 2.24 -18.82
N GLU A 81 -15.13 1.83 -20.08
CA GLU A 81 -15.97 0.69 -20.47
C GLU A 81 -15.41 -0.63 -19.95
N GLU A 82 -14.09 -0.81 -20.02
CA GLU A 82 -13.40 -2.00 -19.49
C GLU A 82 -13.46 -2.04 -17.96
N VAL A 83 -13.24 -0.90 -17.30
CA VAL A 83 -13.40 -0.78 -15.83
C VAL A 83 -14.82 -1.15 -15.43
N LYS A 84 -15.82 -0.59 -16.11
CA LYS A 84 -17.22 -0.89 -15.81
C LYS A 84 -17.55 -2.37 -16.00
N ALA A 85 -17.09 -2.97 -17.11
CA ALA A 85 -17.29 -4.40 -17.36
C ALA A 85 -16.66 -5.27 -16.26
N ALA A 86 -15.46 -4.92 -15.80
CA ALA A 86 -14.78 -5.63 -14.71
C ALA A 86 -15.53 -5.50 -13.37
N VAL A 87 -16.08 -4.31 -13.06
CA VAL A 87 -16.93 -4.10 -11.87
C VAL A 87 -18.23 -4.92 -11.96
N GLU A 88 -18.92 -4.89 -13.10
CA GLU A 88 -20.16 -5.66 -13.31
C GLU A 88 -19.93 -7.17 -13.22
N ALA A 89 -18.76 -7.64 -13.65
CA ALA A 89 -18.32 -9.02 -13.50
C ALA A 89 -17.87 -9.38 -12.08
N GLY A 90 -17.72 -8.40 -11.17
CA GLY A 90 -17.19 -8.60 -9.82
C GLY A 90 -15.69 -8.91 -9.79
N ALA A 91 -14.96 -8.61 -10.86
CA ALA A 91 -13.52 -8.85 -10.95
C ALA A 91 -12.71 -7.80 -10.16
N ILE A 92 -13.23 -6.58 -10.04
CA ILE A 92 -12.63 -5.50 -9.26
C ILE A 92 -13.70 -4.77 -8.45
N THR A 93 -13.29 -4.14 -7.35
CA THR A 93 -14.12 -3.19 -6.60
C THR A 93 -13.51 -1.80 -6.72
N ILE A 94 -14.36 -0.79 -6.95
CA ILE A 94 -13.93 0.61 -7.04
C ILE A 94 -14.42 1.38 -5.83
N TYR A 95 -13.51 2.09 -5.19
CA TYR A 95 -13.78 3.04 -4.11
C TYR A 95 -13.05 4.35 -4.41
N ASP A 96 -13.80 5.45 -4.46
CA ASP A 96 -13.26 6.79 -4.72
C ASP A 96 -12.35 6.86 -5.97
N GLY A 97 -12.80 6.23 -7.06
CA GLY A 97 -12.08 6.20 -8.35
C GLY A 97 -10.84 5.30 -8.39
N MET A 98 -10.54 4.57 -7.32
CA MET A 98 -9.40 3.65 -7.22
C MET A 98 -9.87 2.21 -7.01
N MET A 99 -9.02 1.24 -7.37
CA MET A 99 -9.29 -0.18 -7.07
C MET A 99 -9.06 -0.44 -5.59
N THR A 100 -9.88 -1.30 -5.00
CA THR A 100 -9.72 -1.74 -3.61
C THR A 100 -10.14 -3.20 -3.43
N ASP A 101 -9.52 -3.85 -2.45
CA ASP A 101 -9.95 -5.15 -1.96
C ASP A 101 -11.01 -5.00 -0.85
N ALA A 102 -11.36 -6.10 -0.19
CA ALA A 102 -12.23 -6.05 0.98
C ALA A 102 -11.64 -5.14 2.07
N PRO A 103 -12.43 -4.18 2.60
CA PRO A 103 -11.93 -3.26 3.60
C PRO A 103 -11.58 -3.97 4.90
N LYS A 104 -10.52 -3.49 5.55
CA LYS A 104 -10.07 -3.99 6.87
C LYS A 104 -10.75 -3.22 8.00
N ALA A 105 -10.87 -3.85 9.16
CA ALA A 105 -11.37 -3.17 10.36
C ALA A 105 -10.24 -2.36 11.03
N TRP A 106 -10.59 -1.23 11.61
CA TRP A 106 -9.71 -0.52 12.54
C TRP A 106 -10.46 -0.11 13.80
N GLU A 107 -9.70 0.04 14.89
CA GLU A 107 -10.24 0.51 16.16
C GLU A 107 -9.20 1.27 16.98
N GLU A 108 -9.68 1.97 18.00
CA GLU A 108 -8.84 2.60 19.01
C GLU A 108 -8.84 1.74 20.28
N ARG A 109 -7.66 1.31 20.72
CA ARG A 109 -7.46 0.57 21.97
C ARG A 109 -6.58 1.41 22.87
N ASP A 110 -7.08 1.81 24.04
CA ASP A 110 -6.32 2.59 25.02
C ASP A 110 -5.67 3.88 24.45
N GLY A 111 -6.35 4.54 23.50
CA GLY A 111 -5.85 5.74 22.83
C GLY A 111 -4.86 5.49 21.69
N GLU A 112 -4.62 4.22 21.34
CA GLU A 112 -3.75 3.82 20.25
C GLU A 112 -4.55 3.33 19.05
N PHE A 113 -4.07 3.63 17.84
CA PHE A 113 -4.70 3.20 16.59
C PHE A 113 -4.24 1.79 16.23
N TRP A 114 -5.20 0.89 16.00
CA TRP A 114 -4.97 -0.49 15.59
C TRP A 114 -5.80 -0.82 14.36
N PHE A 115 -5.27 -1.67 13.49
CA PHE A 115 -6.06 -2.24 12.40
C PHE A 115 -5.77 -3.72 12.21
N ASP A 116 -6.78 -4.44 11.74
CA ASP A 116 -6.67 -5.84 11.38
C ASP A 116 -6.03 -5.98 10.00
N SER A 117 -4.76 -6.36 9.96
CA SER A 117 -4.07 -6.59 8.69
C SER A 117 -4.63 -7.80 7.94
N GLY A 118 -5.29 -8.73 8.64
CA GLY A 118 -5.62 -10.06 8.16
C GLY A 118 -4.39 -10.93 7.85
N ILE A 119 -3.19 -10.48 8.21
CA ILE A 119 -1.96 -11.26 8.11
C ILE A 119 -1.80 -12.01 9.43
N GLU A 120 -2.04 -13.31 9.39
CA GLU A 120 -1.73 -14.23 10.49
C GLU A 120 -0.35 -14.85 10.28
N GLY A 121 0.38 -15.10 11.36
CA GLY A 121 1.69 -15.73 11.35
C GLY A 121 1.88 -16.66 12.54
N GLU A 122 3.06 -17.26 12.64
CA GLU A 122 3.44 -18.11 13.76
C GLU A 122 4.89 -17.81 14.18
N VAL A 123 5.10 -17.54 15.46
CA VAL A 123 6.43 -17.32 16.05
C VAL A 123 6.61 -18.34 17.17
N PHE A 124 7.63 -19.20 17.04
CA PHE A 124 7.93 -20.30 17.98
C PHE A 124 6.74 -21.24 18.28
N GLY A 125 5.81 -21.45 17.33
CA GLY A 125 4.64 -22.31 17.55
C GLY A 125 3.37 -21.57 17.94
N GLU A 126 3.45 -20.26 18.20
CA GLU A 126 2.32 -19.46 18.65
C GLU A 126 1.79 -18.57 17.53
N LYS A 127 0.47 -18.63 17.29
CA LYS A 127 -0.20 -17.74 16.34
C LYS A 127 -0.03 -16.28 16.77
N THR A 128 0.36 -15.44 15.83
CA THR A 128 0.40 -13.99 16.03
C THR A 128 -0.98 -13.38 15.76
N ASP A 129 -1.35 -12.38 16.56
CA ASP A 129 -2.55 -11.57 16.34
C ASP A 129 -2.42 -10.78 15.02
N SER A 130 -3.50 -10.68 14.24
CA SER A 130 -3.51 -9.95 12.96
C SER A 130 -3.62 -8.44 13.15
N TRP A 131 -3.97 -7.99 14.37
CA TRP A 131 -4.07 -6.59 14.71
C TRP A 131 -2.70 -5.96 14.96
N VAL A 132 -2.43 -4.87 14.25
CA VAL A 132 -1.13 -4.18 14.29
C VAL A 132 -1.31 -2.68 14.53
N LYS A 133 -0.29 -2.06 15.12
CA LYS A 133 -0.17 -0.59 15.19
C LYS A 133 0.49 -0.11 13.89
N PRO A 134 -0.24 0.63 13.03
CA PRO A 134 0.32 1.04 11.74
C PRO A 134 1.27 2.23 11.86
N LEU A 135 1.13 3.07 12.89
CA LEU A 135 1.91 4.30 13.00
C LEU A 135 3.28 4.04 13.64
N ASP A 136 4.35 4.48 12.98
CA ASP A 136 5.67 4.53 13.60
C ASP A 136 5.88 5.80 14.45
N ALA A 137 7.07 5.92 15.05
CA ALA A 137 7.41 7.04 15.92
C ALA A 137 7.41 8.41 15.21
N ASP A 138 7.57 8.41 13.88
CA ASP A 138 7.56 9.62 13.05
C ASP A 138 6.14 9.93 12.51
N GLY A 139 5.16 9.05 12.78
CA GLY A 139 3.76 9.23 12.42
C GLY A 139 3.41 8.73 11.01
N TYR A 140 4.29 7.97 10.35
CA TYR A 140 3.96 7.34 9.08
C TYR A 140 3.06 6.13 9.29
N PHE A 141 2.05 5.99 8.44
CA PHE A 141 1.31 4.74 8.35
C PHE A 141 2.18 3.72 7.62
N ASN A 142 2.50 2.60 8.27
CA ASN A 142 3.28 1.52 7.71
C ASN A 142 2.35 0.37 7.30
N TYR A 143 2.51 -0.08 6.06
CA TYR A 143 1.89 -1.30 5.57
C TYR A 143 2.94 -2.11 4.81
N ILE A 144 3.24 -3.31 5.31
CA ILE A 144 4.33 -4.15 4.82
C ILE A 144 5.67 -3.38 4.93
N ASN A 145 6.25 -2.97 3.81
CA ASN A 145 7.48 -2.19 3.74
C ASN A 145 7.21 -0.77 3.19
N ILE A 146 5.96 -0.35 3.03
CA ILE A 146 5.61 0.96 2.47
C ILE A 146 5.18 1.89 3.61
N ARG A 147 5.69 3.12 3.56
CA ARG A 147 5.27 4.25 4.39
C ARG A 147 4.33 5.15 3.64
N PHE A 148 3.30 5.58 4.34
CA PHE A 148 2.35 6.55 3.86
C PHE A 148 2.33 7.76 4.79
N VAL A 149 2.28 8.95 4.20
CA VAL A 149 2.09 10.21 4.90
C VAL A 149 0.65 10.65 4.78
N LYS A 150 0.12 11.28 5.82
CA LYS A 150 -1.23 11.81 5.78
C LYS A 150 -1.33 12.89 4.69
N ALA A 151 -2.35 12.79 3.83
CA ALA A 151 -2.63 13.85 2.88
C ALA A 151 -3.18 15.05 3.66
N ASP A 152 -2.52 16.21 3.53
CA ASP A 152 -3.08 17.47 3.98
C ASP A 152 -4.43 17.69 3.27
N LYS A 153 -5.47 18.02 4.04
CA LYS A 153 -6.79 18.41 3.51
C LYS A 153 -6.76 19.83 2.99
#